data_AF-A0A8S1M8E0-F1
#
_entry.id   AF-A0A8S1M8E0-F1
#
_cell.length_a   1.000
_cell.length_b   1.000
_cell.length_c   1.000
_cell.angle_alpha   90.00
_cell.angle_beta   90.00
_cell.angle_gamma   90.00
#
_symmetry.space_group_name_H-M   'P 1'
#
loop_
_entity.id
_entity.type
_entity.pdbx_description
1 polymer ?
#
loop_
_entity_poly.entity_id
_entity_poly.type
_entity_poly.pdbx_seq_one_letter_code
_entity_poly.pdbx_strand_id
1 'polypeptide(L)'
;MVIDNNTLKILLQLEARFHEKLYNLDHVNQMLEIYSDFVQIFDTQRCALREYFLEKIQFLISRPETILLLKKQNALASPEQSQKVQGRMRFSVYKRTQVNEMKIQQELQNNEQNQTQNMNELLQEYDKVQQNIEKQIIESLNNQDELLEKRKMNRKLRTQVMIKSTSTDNIYQKQIQNENDNIEKIILANEGSSNNYKTDVILNEEDQEK
;
A
#
# COMPACT_ATOMS: atom_id res chain seq x y z
N MET A 1 -13.34 44.37 -13.64
CA MET A 1 -14.03 45.51 -12.98
C MET A 1 -13.25 45.84 -11.73
N VAL A 2 -12.87 47.11 -11.54
CA VAL A 2 -12.15 47.58 -10.35
C VAL A 2 -13.20 48.09 -9.35
N ILE A 3 -13.04 47.75 -8.07
CA ILE A 3 -13.93 48.26 -7.01
C ILE A 3 -13.68 49.76 -6.86
N ASP A 4 -14.70 50.58 -7.15
CA ASP A 4 -14.61 52.02 -6.96
C ASP A 4 -14.66 52.37 -5.46
N ASN A 5 -13.81 53.30 -5.05
CA ASN A 5 -13.68 53.76 -3.67
C ASN A 5 -14.97 54.46 -3.19
N ASN A 6 -15.72 55.04 -4.13
CA ASN A 6 -17.04 55.61 -3.82
C ASN A 6 -18.07 54.53 -3.47
N THR A 7 -18.09 53.42 -4.20
CA THR A 7 -18.99 52.29 -3.92
C THR A 7 -18.74 51.71 -2.53
N LEU A 8 -17.46 51.60 -2.13
CA LEU A 8 -17.10 51.12 -0.80
C LEU A 8 -17.54 52.09 0.31
N LYS A 9 -17.41 53.41 0.10
CA LYS A 9 -17.90 54.43 1.04
C LYS A 9 -19.41 54.37 1.21
N ILE A 10 -20.15 54.22 0.11
CA ILE A 10 -21.61 54.08 0.14
C ILE A 10 -22.00 52.82 0.92
N LEU A 11 -21.33 51.70 0.66
CA LEU A 11 -21.58 50.45 1.38
C LEU A 11 -21.36 50.61 2.89
N LEU A 12 -20.24 51.21 3.32
CA LEU A 12 -19.95 51.43 4.74
C LEU A 12 -21.01 52.30 5.42
N GLN A 13 -21.52 53.34 4.73
CA GLN A 13 -22.60 54.18 5.26
C GLN A 13 -23.91 53.40 5.38
N LEU A 14 -24.23 52.55 4.39
CA LEU A 14 -25.41 51.69 4.45
C LEU A 14 -25.29 50.64 5.54
N GLU A 15 -24.12 50.03 5.72
CA GLU A 15 -23.83 49.09 6.82
C GLU A 15 -24.02 49.74 8.18
N ALA A 16 -23.47 50.95 8.39
CA ALA A 16 -23.64 51.69 9.63
C ALA A 16 -25.13 51.92 9.94
N ARG A 17 -25.90 52.41 8.96
CA ARG A 17 -27.35 52.61 9.10
C ARG A 17 -28.11 51.31 9.33
N PHE A 18 -27.67 50.22 8.70
CA PHE A 18 -28.25 48.90 8.88
C PHE A 18 -28.06 48.38 10.31
N HIS A 19 -26.85 48.57 10.88
CA HIS A 19 -26.56 48.21 12.26
C HIS A 19 -27.31 49.06 13.28
N GLU A 20 -27.54 50.34 12.97
CA GLU A 20 -28.37 51.26 13.76
C GLU A 20 -29.88 51.02 13.61
N LYS A 21 -30.29 50.06 12.76
CA LYS A 21 -31.70 49.77 12.42
C LYS A 21 -32.45 50.94 11.77
N LEU A 22 -31.73 51.94 11.25
CA LEU A 22 -32.27 53.11 10.56
C LEU A 22 -32.25 52.91 9.05
N TYR A 23 -32.91 51.86 8.57
CA TYR A 23 -32.89 51.50 7.15
C TYR A 23 -34.29 51.28 6.57
N ASN A 24 -34.40 51.54 5.27
CA ASN A 24 -35.61 51.32 4.48
C ASN A 24 -35.33 50.26 3.41
N LEU A 25 -36.35 49.94 2.63
CA LEU A 25 -36.25 48.94 1.58
C LEU A 25 -35.23 49.32 0.49
N ASP A 26 -35.11 50.60 0.16
CA ASP A 26 -34.16 51.10 -0.84
C ASP A 26 -32.71 50.89 -0.38
N HIS A 27 -32.42 51.16 0.91
CA HIS A 27 -31.11 50.90 1.50
C HIS A 27 -30.76 49.40 1.44
N VAL A 28 -31.73 48.52 1.73
CA VAL A 28 -31.52 47.05 1.64
C VAL A 28 -31.23 46.63 0.20
N ASN A 29 -32.01 47.13 -0.77
CA ASN A 29 -31.82 46.80 -2.17
C ASN A 29 -30.46 47.29 -2.70
N GLN A 30 -30.05 48.51 -2.32
CA GLN A 30 -28.73 49.04 -2.68
C GLN A 30 -27.60 48.22 -2.05
N MET A 31 -27.73 47.78 -0.80
CA MET A 31 -26.74 46.89 -0.17
C MET A 31 -26.65 45.54 -0.89
N LEU A 32 -27.80 44.95 -1.25
CA LEU A 32 -27.83 43.68 -1.99
C LEU A 32 -27.18 43.80 -3.36
N GLU A 33 -27.43 44.90 -4.08
CA GLU A 33 -26.83 45.19 -5.37
C GLU A 33 -25.31 45.28 -5.25
N ILE A 34 -24.81 46.08 -4.32
CA ILE A 34 -23.36 46.24 -4.10
C ILE A 34 -22.69 44.93 -3.68
N TYR A 35 -23.28 44.16 -2.75
CA TYR A 35 -22.72 42.87 -2.35
C TYR A 35 -22.75 41.86 -3.50
N SER A 36 -23.82 41.85 -4.30
CA SER A 36 -23.93 40.99 -5.49
C SER A 36 -22.83 41.31 -6.50
N ASP A 37 -22.55 42.60 -6.74
CA ASP A 37 -21.47 43.02 -7.62
C ASP A 37 -20.11 42.55 -7.10
N PHE A 38 -19.88 42.62 -5.79
CA PHE A 38 -18.64 42.09 -5.20
C PHE A 38 -18.52 40.58 -5.35
N VAL A 39 -19.61 39.82 -5.16
CA VAL A 39 -19.60 38.36 -5.41
C VAL A 39 -19.23 38.06 -6.87
N GLN A 40 -19.75 38.83 -7.83
CA GLN A 40 -19.42 38.68 -9.26
C GLN A 40 -17.97 39.04 -9.57
N ILE A 41 -17.43 40.09 -8.95
CA ILE A 41 -16.01 40.48 -9.12
C ILE A 41 -15.07 39.38 -8.59
N PHE A 42 -15.45 38.70 -7.52
CA PHE A 42 -14.65 37.66 -6.87
C PHE A 42 -15.00 36.23 -7.30
N ASP A 43 -15.61 36.02 -8.49
CA ASP A 43 -16.15 34.73 -8.95
C ASP A 43 -15.10 33.65 -9.34
N THR A 44 -13.84 33.85 -8.97
CA THR A 44 -12.79 32.82 -9.08
C THR A 44 -13.02 31.66 -8.09
N GLN A 45 -12.71 30.43 -8.49
CA GLN A 45 -12.88 29.24 -7.64
C GLN A 45 -12.11 29.38 -6.31
N ARG A 46 -12.81 29.18 -5.18
CA ARG A 46 -12.31 29.27 -3.79
C ARG A 46 -11.80 30.65 -3.33
N CYS A 47 -12.55 31.71 -3.62
CA CYS A 47 -12.26 33.04 -3.07
C CYS A 47 -12.95 33.26 -1.71
N ALA A 48 -12.16 33.41 -0.64
CA ALA A 48 -12.69 33.70 0.71
C ALA A 48 -13.51 34.99 0.77
N LEU A 49 -13.18 36.00 -0.06
CA LEU A 49 -13.94 37.25 -0.13
C LEU A 49 -15.33 37.03 -0.74
N ARG A 50 -15.47 36.11 -1.70
CA ARG A 50 -16.77 35.75 -2.28
C ARG A 50 -17.68 35.12 -1.24
N GLU A 51 -17.13 34.18 -0.46
CA GLU A 51 -17.86 33.54 0.65
C GLU A 51 -18.28 34.57 1.70
N TYR A 52 -17.38 35.48 2.08
CA TYR A 52 -17.70 36.59 2.99
C TYR A 52 -18.89 37.44 2.51
N PHE A 53 -18.92 37.84 1.24
CA PHE A 53 -20.04 38.66 0.72
C PHE A 53 -21.33 37.87 0.57
N LEU A 54 -21.27 36.56 0.29
CA LEU A 54 -22.44 35.68 0.31
C LEU A 54 -23.03 35.56 1.71
N GLU A 55 -22.18 35.39 2.74
CA GLU A 55 -22.62 35.40 4.13
C GLU A 55 -23.24 36.74 4.53
N LYS A 56 -22.68 37.86 4.07
CA LYS A 56 -23.27 39.20 4.29
C LYS A 56 -24.65 39.33 3.66
N ILE A 57 -24.85 38.85 2.44
CA ILE A 57 -26.17 38.80 1.80
C ILE A 57 -27.13 37.95 2.63
N GLN A 58 -26.72 36.74 3.03
CA GLN A 58 -27.53 35.85 3.86
C GLN A 58 -27.89 36.49 5.21
N PHE A 59 -26.95 37.18 5.83
CA PHE A 59 -27.17 37.90 7.09
C PHE A 59 -28.17 39.05 6.91
N LEU A 60 -28.07 39.81 5.83
CA LEU A 60 -28.96 40.94 5.54
C LEU A 60 -30.42 40.46 5.39
N ILE A 61 -30.63 39.39 4.59
CA ILE A 61 -31.97 38.87 4.27
C ILE A 61 -32.58 38.00 5.37
N SER A 62 -31.78 37.47 6.29
CA SER A 62 -32.28 36.66 7.42
C SER A 62 -32.82 37.48 8.57
N ARG A 63 -32.58 38.81 8.59
CA ARG A 63 -33.09 39.67 9.65
C ARG A 63 -34.62 39.82 9.60
N PRO A 64 -35.34 39.65 10.73
CA PRO A 64 -36.79 39.77 10.79
C PRO A 64 -37.32 41.09 10.22
N GLU A 65 -36.66 42.20 10.53
CA GLU A 65 -37.04 43.54 10.08
C GLU A 65 -36.93 43.66 8.55
N THR A 66 -35.87 43.09 7.96
CA THR A 66 -35.67 43.04 6.50
C THR A 66 -36.72 42.17 5.82
N ILE A 67 -37.04 41.00 6.40
CA ILE A 67 -38.08 40.10 5.90
C ILE A 67 -39.44 40.80 5.87
N LEU A 68 -39.77 41.57 6.91
CA LEU A 68 -41.02 42.34 6.95
C LEU A 68 -41.07 43.42 5.86
N LEU A 69 -39.97 44.12 5.61
CA LEU A 69 -39.88 45.12 4.53
C LEU A 69 -40.07 44.47 3.15
N LEU A 70 -39.41 43.34 2.88
CA LEU A 70 -39.54 42.60 1.62
C LEU A 70 -40.94 42.01 1.42
N LYS A 71 -41.59 41.53 2.49
CA LYS A 71 -42.98 41.05 2.43
C LYS A 71 -43.97 42.18 2.12
N LYS A 72 -43.79 43.35 2.73
CA LYS A 72 -44.63 44.54 2.46
C LYS A 72 -44.53 44.99 1.00
N GLN A 73 -43.35 44.93 0.38
CA GLN A 73 -43.17 45.22 -1.04
C GLN A 73 -43.99 44.26 -1.93
N ASN A 74 -43.92 42.96 -1.65
CA ASN A 74 -44.66 41.95 -2.41
C ASN A 74 -46.19 42.07 -2.24
N ALA A 75 -46.65 42.62 -1.10
CA ALA A 75 -48.06 42.85 -0.84
C ALA A 75 -48.60 44.14 -1.51
N LEU A 76 -47.75 45.16 -1.73
CA LEU A 76 -48.13 46.42 -2.39
C LEU A 76 -47.97 46.40 -3.92
N ALA A 77 -47.21 45.46 -4.46
CA ALA A 77 -47.05 45.35 -5.91
C ALA A 77 -48.33 44.79 -6.55
N SER A 78 -49.21 45.70 -7.00
CA SER A 78 -50.32 45.37 -7.90
C SER A 78 -49.83 44.46 -9.05
N PRO A 79 -50.58 43.40 -9.39
CA PRO A 79 -50.14 42.40 -10.37
C PRO A 79 -49.92 42.94 -11.79
N GLU A 80 -50.32 44.19 -12.08
CA GLU A 80 -50.20 44.77 -13.42
C GLU A 80 -48.88 45.49 -13.72
N GLN A 81 -48.14 45.98 -12.71
CA GLN A 81 -46.84 46.65 -12.94
C GLN A 81 -45.62 45.75 -12.71
N SER A 82 -45.78 44.63 -12.00
CA SER A 82 -44.71 43.67 -11.71
C SER A 82 -44.34 42.78 -12.90
N GLN A 83 -45.17 42.71 -13.95
CA GLN A 83 -44.90 41.87 -15.13
C GLN A 83 -43.82 42.43 -16.08
N LYS A 84 -43.55 43.74 -16.09
CA LYS A 84 -42.53 44.30 -17.01
C LYS A 84 -41.09 44.19 -16.50
N VAL A 85 -40.85 44.03 -15.20
CA VAL A 85 -39.49 43.91 -14.64
C VAL A 85 -39.19 42.51 -14.09
N GLN A 86 -40.18 41.76 -13.60
CA GLN A 86 -39.94 40.38 -13.12
C GLN A 86 -39.94 39.30 -14.22
N GLY A 87 -40.35 39.63 -15.45
CA GLY A 87 -40.44 38.68 -16.56
C GLY A 87 -39.10 38.18 -17.11
N ARG A 88 -37.95 38.77 -16.74
CA ARG A 88 -36.63 38.34 -17.25
C ARG A 88 -35.78 37.51 -16.29
N MET A 89 -36.08 37.48 -14.98
CA MET A 89 -35.19 36.85 -13.99
C MET A 89 -35.78 35.65 -13.23
N ARG A 90 -37.04 35.28 -13.47
CA ARG A 90 -37.75 34.30 -12.61
C ARG A 90 -37.97 32.89 -13.16
N PHE A 91 -37.62 32.60 -14.41
CA PHE A 91 -37.80 31.26 -15.00
C PHE A 91 -36.50 30.55 -15.45
N SER A 92 -35.37 31.24 -15.48
CA SER A 92 -34.08 30.63 -15.86
C SER A 92 -33.35 30.00 -14.67
N VAL A 93 -33.55 30.51 -13.45
CA VAL A 93 -32.91 29.97 -12.24
C VAL A 93 -33.50 28.59 -11.92
N TYR A 94 -34.82 28.41 -11.88
CA TYR A 94 -35.42 27.10 -11.58
C TYR A 94 -35.04 26.01 -12.59
N LYS A 95 -34.94 26.35 -13.88
CA LYS A 95 -34.42 25.42 -14.91
C LYS A 95 -32.92 25.18 -14.77
N ARG A 96 -32.11 26.20 -14.44
CA ARG A 96 -30.68 25.99 -14.15
C ARG A 96 -30.45 25.16 -12.90
N THR A 97 -31.23 25.35 -11.84
CA THR A 97 -31.13 24.57 -10.61
C THR A 97 -31.54 23.13 -10.85
N GLN A 98 -32.62 22.85 -11.60
CA GLN A 98 -32.97 21.47 -11.99
C GLN A 98 -31.92 20.82 -12.91
N VAL A 99 -31.37 21.55 -13.88
CA VAL A 99 -30.30 21.04 -14.75
C VAL A 99 -29.02 20.78 -13.95
N ASN A 100 -28.71 21.63 -12.95
CA ASN A 100 -27.59 21.40 -12.05
C ASN A 100 -27.84 20.23 -11.09
N GLU A 101 -29.03 20.10 -10.52
CA GLU A 101 -29.39 18.95 -9.67
C GLU A 101 -29.29 17.64 -10.46
N MET A 102 -29.77 17.62 -11.70
CA MET A 102 -29.66 16.46 -12.58
C MET A 102 -28.20 16.14 -12.91
N LYS A 103 -27.37 17.15 -13.18
CA LYS A 103 -25.92 16.98 -13.39
C LYS A 103 -25.22 16.46 -12.13
N ILE A 104 -25.55 16.98 -10.96
CA ILE A 104 -24.99 16.54 -9.67
C ILE A 104 -25.38 15.10 -9.38
N GLN A 105 -26.63 14.70 -9.64
CA GLN A 105 -27.07 13.31 -9.50
C GLN A 105 -26.34 12.37 -10.46
N GLN A 106 -26.10 12.83 -11.70
CA GLN A 106 -25.36 12.06 -12.69
C GLN A 106 -23.86 11.93 -12.35
N GLU A 107 -23.24 12.99 -11.81
CA GLU A 107 -21.88 12.93 -11.26
C GLU A 107 -21.78 12.00 -10.06
N LEU A 108 -22.77 12.00 -9.16
CA LEU A 108 -22.80 11.09 -8.00
C LEU A 108 -22.90 9.63 -8.44
N GLN A 109 -23.76 9.31 -9.41
CA GLN A 109 -23.86 7.96 -9.98
C GLN A 109 -22.57 7.53 -10.70
N ASN A 110 -21.95 8.44 -11.47
CA ASN A 110 -20.68 8.15 -12.12
C ASN A 110 -19.55 7.94 -11.10
N ASN A 111 -19.54 8.71 -10.00
CA ASN A 111 -18.57 8.55 -8.93
C ASN A 111 -18.76 7.24 -8.17
N GLU A 112 -19.99 6.81 -7.87
CA GLU A 112 -20.25 5.49 -7.30
C GLU A 112 -19.79 4.38 -8.24
N GLN A 113 -20.08 4.46 -9.54
CA GLN A 113 -19.63 3.48 -10.52
C GLN A 113 -18.10 3.43 -10.61
N ASN A 114 -17.43 4.59 -10.66
CA ASN A 114 -15.98 4.69 -10.70
C ASN A 114 -15.33 4.16 -9.41
N GLN A 115 -15.92 4.43 -8.23
CA GLN A 115 -15.45 3.88 -6.97
C GLN A 115 -15.61 2.35 -6.93
N THR A 116 -16.72 1.83 -7.44
CA THR A 116 -16.97 0.39 -7.50
C THR A 116 -16.01 -0.30 -8.46
N GLN A 117 -15.72 0.32 -9.61
CA GLN A 117 -14.71 -0.17 -10.56
C GLN A 117 -13.32 -0.17 -9.96
N ASN A 118 -12.90 0.93 -9.33
CA ASN A 118 -11.59 1.04 -8.69
C ASN A 118 -11.43 0.01 -7.55
N MET A 119 -12.48 -0.20 -6.75
CA MET A 119 -12.48 -1.24 -5.71
C MET A 119 -12.32 -2.65 -6.30
N ASN A 120 -13.02 -2.95 -7.39
CA ASN A 120 -12.89 -4.24 -8.08
C ASN A 120 -11.50 -4.43 -8.70
N GLU A 121 -10.89 -3.39 -9.26
CA GLU A 121 -9.50 -3.42 -9.74
C GLU A 121 -8.53 -3.72 -8.60
N LEU A 122 -8.69 -3.07 -7.45
CA LEU A 122 -7.87 -3.30 -6.27
C LEU A 122 -7.99 -4.74 -5.74
N LEU A 123 -9.21 -5.29 -5.72
CA LEU A 123 -9.45 -6.69 -5.36
C LEU A 123 -8.76 -7.66 -6.34
N GLN A 124 -8.81 -7.38 -7.64
CA GLN A 124 -8.11 -8.20 -8.64
C GLN A 124 -6.59 -8.13 -8.50
N GLU A 125 -6.02 -6.96 -8.18
CA GLU A 125 -4.59 -6.84 -7.90
C GLU A 125 -4.20 -7.62 -6.64
N TYR A 126 -5.01 -7.55 -5.60
CA TYR A 126 -4.79 -8.31 -4.37
C TYR A 126 -4.76 -9.83 -4.64
N ASP A 127 -5.73 -10.35 -5.39
CA ASP A 127 -5.78 -11.77 -5.77
C ASP A 127 -4.54 -12.19 -6.57
N LYS A 128 -4.08 -11.36 -7.50
CA LYS A 128 -2.85 -11.63 -8.28
C LYS A 128 -1.61 -11.67 -7.39
N VAL A 129 -1.49 -10.73 -6.46
CA VAL A 129 -0.37 -10.69 -5.51
C VAL A 129 -0.40 -11.92 -4.62
N GLN A 130 -1.57 -12.31 -4.12
CA GLN A 130 -1.75 -13.50 -3.30
C GLN A 130 -1.32 -14.77 -4.06
N GLN A 131 -1.81 -14.96 -5.29
CA GLN A 131 -1.43 -16.10 -6.12
C GLN A 131 0.09 -16.15 -6.40
N ASN A 132 0.72 -14.99 -6.61
CA ASN A 132 2.16 -14.92 -6.83
C ASN A 132 2.94 -15.32 -5.57
N ILE A 133 2.51 -14.87 -4.40
CA ILE A 133 3.12 -15.27 -3.12
C ILE A 133 2.95 -16.78 -2.88
N GLU A 134 1.76 -17.32 -3.09
CA GLU A 134 1.50 -18.76 -2.96
C GLU A 134 2.40 -19.57 -3.89
N LYS A 135 2.55 -19.13 -5.14
CA LYS A 135 3.45 -19.77 -6.11
C LYS A 135 4.91 -19.75 -5.64
N GLN A 136 5.39 -18.62 -5.12
CA GLN A 136 6.76 -18.51 -4.60
C GLN A 136 6.99 -19.42 -3.38
N ILE A 137 5.99 -19.55 -2.50
CA ILE A 137 6.05 -20.46 -1.35
C ILE A 137 6.16 -21.91 -1.83
N ILE A 138 5.30 -22.33 -2.75
CA ILE A 138 5.31 -23.70 -3.31
C ILE A 138 6.64 -24.00 -3.99
N GLU A 139 7.16 -23.07 -4.80
CA GLU A 139 8.43 -23.24 -5.49
C GLU A 139 9.60 -23.35 -4.50
N SER A 140 9.60 -22.54 -3.44
CA SER A 140 10.59 -22.64 -2.35
C SER A 140 10.49 -23.98 -1.62
N LEU A 141 9.29 -24.48 -1.33
CA LEU A 141 9.10 -25.77 -0.67
C LEU A 141 9.61 -26.92 -1.55
N ASN A 142 9.26 -26.92 -2.83
CA ASN A 142 9.73 -27.93 -3.78
C ASN A 142 11.26 -27.95 -3.89
N ASN A 143 11.89 -26.77 -3.94
CA ASN A 143 13.35 -26.66 -3.95
C ASN A 143 13.99 -27.21 -2.66
N GLN A 144 13.37 -26.97 -1.51
CA GLN A 144 13.84 -27.52 -0.23
C GLN A 144 13.72 -29.04 -0.19
N ASP A 145 12.62 -29.60 -0.70
CA ASP A 145 12.40 -31.05 -0.78
C ASP A 145 13.40 -31.72 -1.74
N GLU A 146 13.66 -31.12 -2.90
CA GLU A 146 14.67 -31.64 -3.84
C GLU A 146 16.08 -31.66 -3.21
N LEU A 147 16.45 -30.58 -2.50
CA LEU A 147 17.72 -30.52 -1.78
C LEU A 147 17.80 -31.57 -0.66
N LEU A 148 16.70 -31.81 0.06
CA LEU A 148 16.60 -32.83 1.09
C LEU A 148 16.78 -34.23 0.50
N GLU A 149 16.09 -34.54 -0.58
CA GLU A 149 16.18 -35.83 -1.27
C GLU A 149 17.59 -36.07 -1.83
N LYS A 150 18.21 -35.04 -2.42
CA LYS A 150 19.62 -35.10 -2.85
C LYS A 150 20.56 -35.38 -1.68
N ARG A 151 20.35 -34.78 -0.50
CA ARG A 151 21.13 -35.08 0.71
C ARG A 151 20.90 -36.51 1.21
N LYS A 152 19.66 -37.00 1.22
CA LYS A 152 19.33 -38.38 1.61
C LYS A 152 19.97 -39.39 0.66
N MET A 153 19.90 -39.16 -0.66
CA MET A 153 20.53 -40.00 -1.67
C MET A 153 22.04 -40.04 -1.50
N ASN A 154 22.70 -38.88 -1.32
CA ASN A 154 24.14 -38.80 -1.08
C ASN A 154 24.56 -39.56 0.19
N ARG A 155 23.77 -39.49 1.27
CA ARG A 155 24.01 -40.29 2.48
C ARG A 155 23.93 -41.78 2.18
N LYS A 156 22.86 -42.23 1.51
CA LYS A 156 22.70 -43.65 1.12
C LYS A 156 23.87 -44.14 0.27
N LEU A 157 24.31 -43.36 -0.72
CA LEU A 157 25.44 -43.71 -1.59
C LEU A 157 26.74 -43.82 -0.79
N ARG A 158 27.04 -42.83 0.06
CA ARG A 158 28.24 -42.87 0.93
C ARG A 158 28.24 -44.09 1.86
N THR A 159 27.11 -44.42 2.47
CA THR A 159 26.98 -45.60 3.31
C THR A 159 27.22 -46.89 2.51
N GLN A 160 26.64 -47.01 1.31
CA GLN A 160 26.89 -48.17 0.45
C GLN A 160 28.36 -48.29 0.03
N VAL A 161 29.02 -47.17 -0.28
CA VAL A 161 30.45 -47.16 -0.61
C VAL A 161 31.28 -47.63 0.58
N MET A 162 31.03 -47.12 1.80
CA MET A 162 31.73 -47.58 3.01
C MET A 162 31.51 -49.07 3.28
N ILE A 163 30.28 -49.58 3.13
CA ILE A 163 29.99 -51.01 3.33
C ILE A 163 30.76 -51.86 2.31
N LYS A 164 30.84 -51.43 1.05
CA LYS A 164 31.62 -52.14 0.03
C LYS A 164 33.12 -52.10 0.35
N SER A 165 33.67 -50.94 0.70
CA SER A 165 35.08 -50.79 1.07
C SER A 165 35.46 -51.64 2.28
N THR A 166 34.66 -51.62 3.34
CA THR A 166 34.90 -52.46 4.54
C THR A 166 34.77 -53.95 4.25
N SER A 167 33.86 -54.33 3.34
CA SER A 167 33.73 -55.72 2.91
C SER A 167 34.93 -56.18 2.07
N THR A 168 35.47 -55.34 1.19
CA THR A 168 36.69 -55.66 0.42
C THR A 168 37.93 -55.69 1.29
N ASP A 169 38.05 -54.78 2.26
CA ASP A 169 39.18 -54.73 3.19
C ASP A 169 39.17 -55.97 4.10
N ASN A 170 38.00 -56.39 4.58
CA ASN A 170 37.85 -57.63 5.34
C ASN A 170 38.18 -58.89 4.52
N ILE A 171 37.82 -58.92 3.22
CA ILE A 171 38.18 -60.03 2.33
C ILE A 171 39.70 -60.07 2.11
N TYR A 172 40.33 -58.92 1.87
CA TYR A 172 41.76 -58.82 1.63
C TYR A 172 42.57 -59.17 2.89
N GLN A 173 42.16 -58.69 4.06
CA GLN A 173 42.79 -59.06 5.34
C GLN A 173 42.64 -60.56 5.62
N LYS A 174 41.48 -61.16 5.32
CA LYS A 174 41.29 -62.61 5.48
C LYS A 174 42.14 -63.43 4.53
N GLN A 175 42.39 -62.94 3.31
CA GLN A 175 43.32 -63.59 2.37
C GLN A 175 44.77 -63.51 2.87
N ILE A 176 45.23 -62.33 3.30
CA ILE A 176 46.57 -62.16 3.88
C ILE A 176 46.75 -63.05 5.11
N GLN A 177 45.74 -63.14 5.98
CA GLN A 177 45.82 -63.98 7.17
C GLN A 177 45.88 -65.47 6.83
N ASN A 178 45.09 -65.94 5.86
CA ASN A 178 45.18 -67.31 5.38
C ASN A 178 46.54 -67.62 4.72
N GLU A 179 47.12 -66.66 3.98
CA GLU A 179 48.46 -66.82 3.39
C GLU A 179 49.55 -66.89 4.46
N ASN A 180 49.48 -66.04 5.48
CA ASN A 180 50.39 -66.05 6.62
C ASN A 180 50.27 -67.35 7.43
N ASP A 181 49.05 -67.83 7.72
CA ASP A 181 48.83 -69.11 8.41
C ASP A 181 49.40 -70.29 7.60
N ASN A 182 49.37 -70.20 6.27
CA ASN A 182 49.92 -71.22 5.39
C ASN A 182 51.46 -71.17 5.35
N ILE A 183 52.05 -69.98 5.35
CA ILE A 183 53.50 -69.78 5.47
C ILE A 183 54.00 -70.27 6.83
N GLU A 184 53.30 -69.97 7.92
CA GLU A 184 53.66 -70.42 9.26
C GLU A 184 53.62 -71.96 9.38
N LYS A 185 52.63 -72.61 8.76
CA LYS A 185 52.60 -74.08 8.61
C LYS A 185 53.77 -74.62 7.79
N ILE A 186 54.20 -73.93 6.73
CA ILE A 186 55.35 -74.33 5.91
C ILE A 186 56.67 -74.17 6.69
N ILE A 187 56.81 -73.10 7.47
CA ILE A 187 57.99 -72.87 8.33
C ILE A 187 58.07 -73.95 9.41
N LEU A 188 56.96 -74.25 10.10
CA LEU A 188 56.90 -75.33 11.09
C LEU A 188 57.18 -76.72 10.48
N ALA A 189 56.78 -76.95 9.23
CA ALA A 189 57.12 -78.18 8.50
C ALA A 189 58.61 -78.27 8.12
N ASN A 190 59.28 -77.14 7.87
CA ASN A 190 60.70 -77.07 7.55
C ASN A 190 61.60 -77.11 8.81
N GLU A 191 61.17 -76.56 9.93
CA GLU A 191 61.90 -76.68 11.21
C GLU A 191 61.91 -78.11 11.77
N GLY A 192 60.97 -78.97 11.32
CA GLY A 192 61.00 -80.41 11.59
C GLY A 192 61.99 -81.20 10.71
N SER A 193 62.72 -80.57 9.78
CA SER A 193 63.62 -81.25 8.86
C SER A 193 64.81 -80.39 8.42
N SER A 194 65.72 -80.05 9.35
CA SER A 194 67.17 -79.97 9.02
C SER A 194 68.08 -79.71 10.23
N ASN A 195 69.13 -80.53 10.28
CA ASN A 195 70.50 -80.28 10.77
C ASN A 195 70.86 -80.59 12.23
N ASN A 196 71.22 -81.86 12.45
CA ASN A 196 72.38 -82.24 13.26
C ASN A 196 73.66 -82.11 12.42
N TYR A 197 74.38 -80.99 12.54
CA TYR A 197 75.82 -80.97 12.26
C TYR A 197 76.53 -80.16 13.35
N LYS A 198 77.31 -80.90 14.15
CA LYS A 198 78.27 -80.39 15.13
C LYS A 198 79.30 -79.49 14.44
N THR A 199 79.59 -78.36 15.06
CA THR A 199 80.90 -77.71 14.94
C THR A 199 81.26 -77.09 16.29
N ASP A 200 82.31 -77.62 16.90
CA ASP A 200 82.94 -77.14 18.12
C ASP A 200 83.64 -75.80 17.86
N VAL A 201 83.40 -74.80 18.70
CA VAL A 201 84.27 -73.62 18.82
C VAL A 201 84.51 -73.33 20.31
N ILE A 202 85.79 -73.22 20.59
CA ILE A 202 86.49 -73.22 21.88
C ILE A 202 86.29 -71.90 22.63
N LEU A 203 86.02 -72.01 23.93
CA LEU A 203 86.05 -70.93 24.92
C LEU A 203 87.49 -70.46 25.15
N ASN A 204 87.73 -69.15 25.16
CA ASN A 204 88.80 -68.54 25.94
C ASN A 204 88.21 -67.37 26.73
N GLU A 205 88.00 -67.63 28.02
CA GLU A 205 87.89 -66.61 29.07
C GLU A 205 89.31 -66.15 29.41
N GLU A 206 89.55 -64.84 29.39
CA GLU A 206 90.67 -64.23 30.12
C GLU A 206 90.15 -63.05 30.93
N ASP A 207 90.02 -63.28 32.24
CA ASP A 207 90.18 -62.35 33.36
C ASP A 207 90.92 -63.24 34.40
N GLN A 208 92.00 -62.88 35.09
CA GLN A 208 92.40 -61.60 35.67
C GLN A 208 93.80 -61.75 36.35
N GLU A 209 94.36 -60.59 36.74
CA GLU A 209 95.22 -60.32 37.92
C GLU A 209 96.78 -60.27 37.82
N LYS A 210 97.25 -59.04 38.16
CA LYS A 210 98.48 -58.60 38.85
C LYS A 210 99.83 -58.55 38.12
#